data_AF-A0A949KC77-F1
#
_entry.id   AF-A0A949KC77-F1
#
_cell.length_a   1.000
_cell.length_b   1.000
_cell.length_c   1.000
_cell.angle_alpha   90.00
_cell.angle_beta   90.00
_cell.angle_gamma   90.00
#
_symmetry.space_group_name_H-M   'P 1'
#
loop_
_entity.id
_entity.type
_entity.pdbx_description
1 polymer ?
#
loop_
_entity_poly.entity_id
_entity_poly.type
_entity_poly.pdbx_seq_one_letter_code
_entity_poly.pdbx_strand_id
1 'polypeptide(L)'
;MRDLIGALRRKRKTITNLDELAEAIRASAAYLAQGASYSYLRARSLMAGPRLFSDEGFGGALDICKWEAFGVACQDLILILEAELRSELPLDIEDRRRVFAALYSNTLAREIVPEHRKATGWDDMIGDFAPRLVSALSRPPMKPDLISIATAQRILDHAPIDPSVRAADEMMVVNNVAFRFIDQQAKLRGELDIDAITSKLTARMAQA
;
A
#
# COMPACT_ATOMS: atom_id res chain seq x y z
N MET A 1 24.64 34.47 -3.92
CA MET A 1 23.35 34.02 -4.53
C MET A 1 23.15 32.50 -4.50
N ARG A 2 23.95 31.71 -3.75
CA ARG A 2 23.79 30.26 -3.59
C ARG A 2 23.17 29.83 -2.24
N ASP A 3 23.08 30.76 -1.28
CA ASP A 3 22.61 30.46 0.08
C ASP A 3 21.10 30.66 0.29
N LEU A 4 20.38 31.20 -0.70
CA LEU A 4 18.93 31.43 -0.60
C LEU A 4 18.05 30.21 -0.99
N ILE A 5 18.64 29.19 -1.63
CA ILE A 5 17.90 28.01 -2.12
C ILE A 5 17.77 26.93 -1.03
N GLY A 6 18.55 27.01 0.05
CA GLY A 6 18.52 26.05 1.16
C GLY A 6 17.42 26.29 2.21
N ALA A 7 16.77 27.45 2.22
CA ALA A 7 15.96 27.92 3.35
C ALA A 7 14.51 27.40 3.39
N LEU A 8 14.06 26.59 2.41
CA LEU A 8 12.69 26.05 2.36
C LEU A 8 12.62 24.53 2.20
N ARG A 9 13.69 23.80 2.52
CA ARG A 9 13.58 22.35 2.69
C ARG A 9 12.85 22.08 4.01
N ARG A 10 11.50 22.06 3.95
CA ARG A 10 10.65 21.62 5.07
C ARG A 10 11.30 20.40 5.69
N LYS A 11 11.75 20.50 6.94
CA LYS A 11 12.36 19.38 7.68
C LYS A 11 11.36 18.23 7.59
N ARG A 12 11.72 17.18 6.85
CA ARG A 12 10.85 16.00 6.71
C ARG A 12 10.60 15.50 8.12
N LYS A 13 9.33 15.27 8.46
CA LYS A 13 8.97 14.69 9.74
C LYS A 13 9.61 13.31 9.80
N THR A 14 10.46 13.08 10.79
CA THR A 14 11.06 11.77 11.03
C THR A 14 10.06 10.90 11.79
N ILE A 15 9.72 9.74 11.23
CA ILE A 15 8.82 8.75 11.81
C ILE A 15 9.62 7.89 12.79
N THR A 16 9.20 7.86 14.05
CA THR A 16 9.97 7.22 15.15
C THR A 16 9.18 6.21 15.97
N ASN A 17 7.88 6.07 15.70
CA ASN A 17 7.00 5.15 16.43
C ASN A 17 5.99 4.47 15.50
N LEU A 18 5.36 3.40 16.00
CA LEU A 18 4.49 2.53 15.19
C LEU A 18 3.17 3.19 14.79
N ASP A 19 2.66 4.16 15.55
CA ASP A 19 1.46 4.90 15.17
C ASP A 19 1.73 5.86 14.01
N GLU A 20 2.89 6.53 14.03
CA GLU A 20 3.34 7.36 12.91
C GLU A 20 3.65 6.51 11.67
N LEU A 21 4.20 5.31 11.86
CA LEU A 21 4.44 4.36 10.79
C LEU A 21 3.13 3.89 10.14
N ALA A 22 2.13 3.50 10.95
CA ALA A 22 0.82 3.10 10.46
C ALA A 22 0.15 4.24 9.68
N GLU A 23 0.26 5.48 10.17
CA GLU A 23 -0.24 6.66 9.46
C GLU A 23 0.47 6.90 8.13
N ALA A 24 1.79 6.72 8.10
CA ALA A 24 2.57 6.87 6.88
C ALA A 24 2.24 5.78 5.85
N ILE A 25 2.04 4.54 6.27
CA ILE A 25 1.59 3.43 5.41
C ILE A 25 0.19 3.73 4.86
N ARG A 26 -0.75 4.14 5.71
CA ARG A 26 -2.12 4.52 5.33
C ARG A 26 -2.10 5.61 4.25
N ALA A 27 -1.40 6.71 4.50
CA ALA A 27 -1.32 7.83 3.57
C ALA A 27 -0.66 7.42 2.23
N SER A 28 0.38 6.58 2.30
CA SER A 28 1.08 6.04 1.14
C SER A 28 0.18 5.13 0.31
N ALA A 29 -0.53 4.20 0.95
CA ALA A 29 -1.45 3.28 0.29
C ALA A 29 -2.62 4.03 -0.37
N ALA A 30 -3.19 5.03 0.31
CA ALA A 30 -4.24 5.86 -0.26
C ALA A 30 -3.75 6.61 -1.51
N TYR A 31 -2.57 7.22 -1.45
CA TYR A 31 -1.95 7.88 -2.59
C TYR A 31 -1.70 6.91 -3.76
N LEU A 32 -1.18 5.72 -3.48
CA LEU A 32 -0.88 4.70 -4.48
C LEU A 32 -2.14 4.15 -5.15
N ALA A 33 -3.13 3.74 -4.35
CA ALA A 33 -4.38 3.16 -4.84
C ALA A 33 -5.18 4.17 -5.66
N GLN A 34 -5.31 5.42 -5.18
CA GLN A 34 -5.95 6.49 -5.94
C GLN A 34 -5.17 6.80 -7.21
N GLY A 35 -3.86 7.06 -7.10
CA GLY A 35 -3.02 7.47 -8.21
C GLY A 35 -2.96 6.42 -9.33
N ALA A 36 -2.80 5.15 -8.99
CA ALA A 36 -2.76 4.06 -9.96
C ALA A 36 -4.13 3.85 -10.63
N SER A 37 -5.21 3.77 -9.86
CA SER A 37 -6.57 3.57 -10.39
C SER A 37 -6.99 4.71 -11.33
N TYR A 38 -6.79 5.97 -10.92
CA TYR A 38 -7.11 7.12 -11.77
C TYR A 38 -6.22 7.18 -13.00
N SER A 39 -4.92 6.93 -12.87
CA SER A 39 -4.00 6.94 -14.01
C SER A 39 -4.40 5.93 -15.06
N TYR A 40 -4.73 4.71 -14.62
CA TYR A 40 -5.16 3.65 -15.51
C TYR A 40 -6.47 3.99 -16.23
N LEU A 41 -7.52 4.33 -15.48
CA LEU A 41 -8.83 4.60 -16.04
C LEU A 41 -8.85 5.85 -16.92
N ARG A 42 -8.07 6.88 -16.58
CA ARG A 42 -7.91 8.06 -17.44
C ARG A 42 -7.27 7.69 -18.78
N ALA A 43 -6.24 6.84 -18.77
CA ALA A 43 -5.60 6.38 -19.99
C ALA A 43 -6.58 5.60 -20.89
N ARG A 44 -7.47 4.80 -20.30
CA ARG A 44 -8.47 4.01 -21.05
C ARG A 44 -9.72 4.78 -21.47
N SER A 45 -10.13 5.78 -20.69
CA SER A 45 -11.35 6.54 -20.96
C SER A 45 -11.19 7.54 -22.10
N LEU A 46 -9.96 7.95 -22.44
CA LEU A 46 -9.64 8.85 -23.56
C LEU A 46 -10.61 10.06 -23.61
N MET A 47 -11.24 10.28 -24.77
CA MET A 47 -12.18 11.38 -25.01
C MET A 47 -13.50 11.23 -24.24
N ALA A 48 -13.86 10.00 -23.83
CA ALA A 48 -15.05 9.75 -23.03
C ALA A 48 -14.85 10.08 -21.54
N GLY A 49 -13.60 10.32 -21.11
CA GLY A 49 -13.23 10.60 -19.72
C GLY A 49 -14.14 11.62 -19.02
N PRO A 50 -14.26 12.87 -19.51
CA PRO A 50 -15.06 13.89 -18.82
C PRO A 50 -16.51 13.45 -18.55
N ARG A 51 -17.12 12.73 -19.50
CA ARG A 51 -18.47 12.19 -19.35
C ARG A 51 -18.51 11.03 -18.34
N LEU A 52 -17.60 10.06 -18.46
CA LEU A 52 -17.55 8.90 -17.57
C LEU A 52 -17.27 9.28 -16.11
N PHE A 53 -16.33 10.20 -15.87
CA PHE A 53 -16.02 10.66 -14.51
C PHE A 53 -17.12 11.57 -13.91
N SER A 54 -18.09 12.00 -14.71
CA SER A 54 -19.29 12.71 -14.23
C SER A 54 -20.49 11.77 -14.02
N ASP A 55 -20.36 10.49 -14.38
CA ASP A 55 -21.38 9.48 -14.19
C ASP A 55 -21.29 8.88 -12.78
N GLU A 56 -22.39 8.91 -12.03
CA GLU A 56 -22.42 8.45 -10.63
C GLU A 56 -22.12 6.95 -10.51
N GLY A 57 -22.55 6.14 -11.49
CA GLY A 57 -22.31 4.69 -11.50
C GLY A 57 -20.84 4.37 -11.69
N PHE A 58 -20.19 5.04 -12.67
CA PHE A 58 -18.75 4.93 -12.86
C PHE A 58 -17.98 5.45 -11.64
N GLY A 59 -18.41 6.57 -11.06
CA GLY A 59 -17.84 7.13 -9.82
C GLY A 59 -17.87 6.13 -8.67
N GLY A 60 -19.03 5.51 -8.40
CA GLY A 60 -19.18 4.50 -7.35
C GLY A 60 -18.33 3.26 -7.60
N ALA A 61 -18.26 2.76 -8.83
CA ALA A 61 -17.42 1.62 -9.17
C ALA A 61 -15.91 1.93 -9.06
N LEU A 62 -15.51 3.15 -9.41
CA LEU A 62 -14.15 3.64 -9.18
C LEU A 62 -13.82 3.77 -7.68
N ASP A 63 -14.77 4.22 -6.86
CA ASP A 63 -14.59 4.25 -5.41
C ASP A 63 -14.34 2.86 -4.84
N ILE A 64 -15.10 1.85 -5.27
CA ILE A 64 -14.85 0.45 -4.91
C ILE A 64 -13.43 0.06 -5.33
N CYS A 65 -13.05 0.30 -6.59
CA CYS A 65 -11.71 -0.02 -7.10
C CYS A 65 -10.59 0.59 -6.24
N LYS A 66 -10.71 1.86 -5.85
CA LYS A 66 -9.71 2.55 -5.02
C LYS A 66 -9.61 1.96 -3.62
N TRP A 67 -10.75 1.65 -2.99
CA TRP A 67 -10.77 1.10 -1.64
C TRP A 67 -10.27 -0.34 -1.57
N GLU A 68 -10.63 -1.16 -2.57
CA GLU A 68 -10.14 -2.52 -2.65
C GLU A 68 -8.62 -2.54 -2.90
N ALA A 69 -8.14 -1.67 -3.82
CA ALA A 69 -6.71 -1.50 -4.04
C ALA A 69 -5.98 -0.93 -2.81
N PHE A 70 -6.60 -0.01 -2.06
CA PHE A 70 -6.02 0.56 -0.83
C PHE A 70 -5.70 -0.53 0.20
N GLY A 71 -6.65 -1.43 0.46
CA GLY A 71 -6.47 -2.50 1.43
C GLY A 71 -5.29 -3.41 1.09
N VAL A 72 -5.12 -3.75 -0.20
CA VAL A 72 -3.98 -4.55 -0.68
C VAL A 72 -2.69 -3.74 -0.72
N ALA A 73 -2.74 -2.45 -1.07
CA ALA A 73 -1.56 -1.57 -1.07
C ALA A 73 -0.95 -1.40 0.33
N CYS A 74 -1.80 -1.36 1.37
CA CYS A 74 -1.35 -1.41 2.76
C CYS A 74 -0.56 -2.70 3.07
N GLN A 75 -1.03 -3.86 2.60
CA GLN A 75 -0.30 -5.13 2.76
C GLN A 75 1.05 -5.08 2.03
N ASP A 76 1.05 -4.59 0.79
CA ASP A 76 2.26 -4.51 -0.05
C ASP A 76 3.33 -3.62 0.58
N LEU A 77 2.94 -2.45 1.09
CA LEU A 77 3.85 -1.55 1.80
C LEU A 77 4.41 -2.17 3.09
N ILE A 78 3.61 -2.93 3.82
CA ILE A 78 4.08 -3.64 5.03
C ILE A 78 5.08 -4.73 4.65
N LEU A 79 4.83 -5.49 3.58
CA LEU A 79 5.76 -6.50 3.09
C LEU A 79 7.06 -5.87 2.56
N ILE A 80 6.99 -4.71 1.92
CA ILE A 80 8.17 -3.96 1.48
C ILE A 80 8.96 -3.48 2.70
N LEU A 81 8.31 -2.91 3.70
CA LEU A 81 8.95 -2.51 4.95
C LEU A 81 9.63 -3.69 5.65
N GLU A 82 8.93 -4.82 5.75
CA GLU A 82 9.48 -6.04 6.33
C GLU A 82 10.71 -6.53 5.55
N ALA A 83 10.65 -6.50 4.20
CA ALA A 83 11.78 -6.85 3.35
C ALA A 83 13.00 -5.94 3.58
N GLU A 84 12.79 -4.63 3.77
CA GLU A 84 13.84 -3.66 4.06
C GLU A 84 14.49 -3.88 5.43
N LEU A 85 13.69 -4.18 6.45
CA LEU A 85 14.16 -4.33 7.83
C LEU A 85 14.57 -5.78 8.17
N ARG A 86 14.41 -6.74 7.24
CA ARG A 86 14.49 -8.17 7.56
C ARG A 86 15.78 -8.58 8.27
N SER A 87 16.93 -8.01 7.89
CA SER A 87 18.23 -8.35 8.48
C SER A 87 18.43 -7.87 9.91
N GLU A 88 17.61 -6.93 10.39
CA GLU A 88 17.73 -6.35 11.72
C GLU A 88 16.65 -6.86 12.70
N LEU A 89 15.66 -7.60 12.18
CA LEU A 89 14.55 -8.14 12.96
C LEU A 89 14.83 -9.60 13.41
N PRO A 90 14.30 -10.05 14.56
CA PRO A 90 14.33 -11.46 14.97
C PRO A 90 13.80 -12.39 13.89
N LEU A 91 14.33 -13.61 13.74
CA LEU A 91 13.96 -14.52 12.64
C LEU A 91 12.63 -15.28 12.85
N ASP A 92 12.02 -15.20 14.03
CA ASP A 92 10.79 -15.94 14.32
C ASP A 92 9.63 -15.47 13.43
N ILE A 93 9.07 -16.43 12.67
CA ILE A 93 8.02 -16.14 11.68
C ILE A 93 6.70 -15.78 12.35
N GLU A 94 6.36 -16.41 13.47
CA GLU A 94 5.09 -16.18 14.14
C GLU A 94 5.05 -14.82 14.86
N ASP A 95 6.15 -14.42 15.47
CA ASP A 95 6.31 -13.08 16.05
C ASP A 95 6.24 -12.00 15.00
N ARG A 96 6.94 -12.18 13.87
CA ARG A 96 6.84 -11.27 12.72
C ARG A 96 5.42 -11.21 12.20
N ARG A 97 4.79 -12.38 11.98
CA ARG A 97 3.41 -12.48 11.48
C ARG A 97 2.46 -11.69 12.38
N ARG A 98 2.53 -11.91 13.70
CA ARG A 98 1.69 -11.22 14.70
C ARG A 98 1.88 -9.70 14.63
N VAL A 99 3.12 -9.23 14.68
CA VAL A 99 3.42 -7.78 14.74
C VAL A 99 3.02 -7.08 13.44
N PHE A 100 3.34 -7.64 12.27
CA PHE A 100 2.98 -7.01 11.00
C PHE A 100 1.48 -7.13 10.67
N ALA A 101 0.80 -8.20 11.08
CA ALA A 101 -0.66 -8.28 10.99
C ALA A 101 -1.36 -7.25 11.89
N ALA A 102 -0.82 -7.00 13.09
CA ALA A 102 -1.31 -5.94 13.97
C ALA A 102 -1.08 -4.55 13.38
N LEU A 103 0.09 -4.30 12.75
CA LEU A 103 0.37 -3.06 12.03
C LEU A 103 -0.63 -2.84 10.87
N TYR A 104 -0.94 -3.90 10.12
CA TYR A 104 -1.93 -3.86 9.06
C TYR A 104 -3.33 -3.50 9.58
N SER A 105 -3.77 -4.19 10.63
CA SER A 105 -5.06 -3.94 11.26
C SER A 105 -5.17 -2.51 11.80
N ASN A 106 -4.12 -2.00 12.46
CA ASN A 106 -4.06 -0.60 12.93
C ASN A 106 -4.12 0.39 11.77
N THR A 107 -3.44 0.10 10.66
CA THR A 107 -3.43 0.94 9.46
C THR A 107 -4.84 1.07 8.87
N LEU A 108 -5.56 -0.04 8.73
CA LEU A 108 -6.93 -0.06 8.20
C LEU A 108 -7.93 0.64 9.13
N ALA A 109 -7.78 0.45 10.45
CA ALA A 109 -8.66 1.05 11.46
C ALA A 109 -8.62 2.59 11.51
N ARG A 110 -7.66 3.22 10.83
CA ARG A 110 -7.56 4.68 10.69
C ARG A 110 -8.47 5.25 9.62
N GLU A 111 -9.00 4.40 8.74
CA GLU A 111 -9.95 4.81 7.71
C GLU A 111 -11.38 4.52 8.15
N ILE A 112 -12.30 5.31 7.60
CA ILE A 112 -13.71 4.95 7.65
C ILE A 112 -13.92 3.68 6.81
N VAL A 113 -14.82 2.81 7.25
CA VAL A 113 -15.25 1.67 6.42
C VAL A 113 -16.09 2.22 5.27
N PRO A 114 -15.70 1.99 3.99
CA PRO A 114 -16.45 2.50 2.85
C PRO A 114 -17.80 1.80 2.70
N GLU A 115 -18.74 2.44 2.00
CA GLU A 115 -20.13 1.99 1.90
C GLU A 115 -20.26 0.52 1.50
N HIS A 116 -19.54 0.09 0.47
CA HIS A 116 -19.60 -1.27 -0.07
C HIS A 116 -19.01 -2.32 0.88
N ARG A 117 -18.29 -1.91 1.94
CA ARG A 117 -17.71 -2.79 2.96
C ARG A 117 -18.40 -2.71 4.32
N LYS A 118 -19.46 -1.90 4.51
CA LYS A 118 -20.08 -1.75 5.85
C LYS A 118 -20.48 -3.08 6.51
N ALA A 119 -20.87 -4.08 5.72
CA ALA A 119 -21.28 -5.39 6.22
C ALA A 119 -20.10 -6.28 6.64
N THR A 120 -18.95 -6.19 5.94
CA THR A 120 -17.79 -7.08 6.14
C THR A 120 -16.64 -6.40 6.89
N GLY A 121 -16.62 -5.08 6.94
CA GLY A 121 -15.47 -4.31 7.43
C GLY A 121 -14.21 -4.63 6.62
N TRP A 122 -13.11 -4.81 7.33
CA TRP A 122 -11.81 -5.20 6.77
C TRP A 122 -11.41 -6.64 7.12
N ASP A 123 -12.28 -7.39 7.78
CA ASP A 123 -11.93 -8.67 8.41
C ASP A 123 -11.49 -9.73 7.40
N ASP A 124 -12.10 -9.75 6.21
CA ASP A 124 -11.70 -10.61 5.09
C ASP A 124 -10.28 -10.30 4.64
N MET A 125 -9.94 -9.02 4.45
CA MET A 125 -8.60 -8.62 4.05
C MET A 125 -7.55 -8.86 5.13
N ILE A 126 -7.92 -8.68 6.40
CA ILE A 126 -7.06 -9.02 7.55
C ILE A 126 -6.82 -10.53 7.60
N GLY A 127 -7.86 -11.33 7.38
CA GLY A 127 -7.78 -12.78 7.29
C GLY A 127 -6.87 -13.25 6.15
N ASP A 128 -7.02 -12.66 4.96
CA ASP A 128 -6.22 -12.98 3.77
C ASP A 128 -4.75 -12.56 3.91
N PHE A 129 -4.46 -11.54 4.70
CA PHE A 129 -3.08 -11.08 4.88
C PHE A 129 -2.23 -12.06 5.68
N ALA A 130 -2.81 -12.76 6.66
CA ALA A 130 -2.05 -13.70 7.51
C ALA A 130 -1.32 -14.82 6.72
N PRO A 131 -1.97 -15.61 5.84
CA PRO A 131 -1.29 -16.62 5.04
C PRO A 131 -0.34 -16.01 4.01
N ARG A 132 -0.67 -14.84 3.46
CA ARG A 132 0.21 -14.09 2.54
C ARG A 132 1.51 -13.68 3.23
N LEU A 133 1.42 -13.19 4.45
CA LEU A 133 2.55 -12.78 5.28
C LEU A 133 3.45 -13.96 5.61
N VAL A 134 2.90 -15.10 6.04
CA VAL A 134 3.68 -16.34 6.27
C VAL A 134 4.42 -16.79 5.01
N SER A 135 3.74 -16.76 3.86
CA SER A 135 4.33 -17.13 2.57
C SER A 135 5.51 -16.22 2.21
N ALA A 136 5.36 -14.91 2.40
CA ALA A 136 6.43 -13.93 2.17
C ALA A 136 7.59 -14.10 3.16
N LEU A 137 7.28 -14.32 4.44
CA LEU A 137 8.28 -14.49 5.51
C LEU A 137 9.16 -15.73 5.33
N SER A 138 8.63 -16.77 4.67
CA SER A 138 9.30 -18.05 4.41
C SER A 138 10.22 -18.02 3.18
N ARG A 139 10.39 -16.86 2.54
CA ARG A 139 11.20 -16.68 1.33
C ARG A 139 12.25 -15.59 1.54
N PRO A 140 13.29 -15.52 0.70
CA PRO A 140 14.16 -14.34 0.65
C PRO A 140 13.34 -13.05 0.45
N PRO A 141 13.81 -11.88 0.98
CA PRO A 141 13.14 -10.61 0.75
C PRO A 141 12.80 -10.39 -0.72
N MET A 142 11.53 -10.13 -1.01
CA MET A 142 11.08 -9.79 -2.35
C MET A 142 11.29 -8.30 -2.62
N LYS A 143 11.52 -7.98 -3.89
CA LYS A 143 11.61 -6.59 -4.34
C LYS A 143 10.21 -5.95 -4.45
N PRO A 144 10.11 -4.61 -4.34
CA PRO A 144 8.82 -3.91 -4.40
C PRO A 144 8.01 -4.16 -5.67
N ASP A 145 8.67 -4.28 -6.82
CA ASP A 145 8.03 -4.58 -8.10
C ASP A 145 7.25 -5.90 -8.03
N LEU A 146 7.85 -6.96 -7.49
CA LEU A 146 7.19 -8.26 -7.30
C LEU A 146 6.08 -8.21 -6.24
N ILE A 147 6.30 -7.52 -5.13
CA ILE A 147 5.30 -7.42 -4.05
C ILE A 147 4.05 -6.69 -4.55
N SER A 148 4.24 -5.61 -5.31
CA SER A 148 3.18 -4.70 -5.77
C SER A 148 2.24 -5.27 -6.85
N ILE A 149 2.57 -6.45 -7.41
CA ILE A 149 1.71 -7.16 -8.36
C ILE A 149 0.32 -7.40 -7.75
N ALA A 150 0.23 -7.68 -6.46
CA ALA A 150 -1.05 -7.90 -5.79
C ALA A 150 -1.96 -6.66 -5.85
N THR A 151 -1.42 -5.46 -5.61
CA THR A 151 -2.18 -4.21 -5.77
C THR A 151 -2.60 -4.00 -7.22
N ALA A 152 -1.72 -4.27 -8.18
CA ALA A 152 -2.05 -4.14 -9.61
C ALA A 152 -3.21 -5.07 -10.01
N GLN A 153 -3.14 -6.34 -9.58
CA GLN A 153 -4.21 -7.30 -9.82
C GLN A 153 -5.52 -6.83 -9.19
N ARG A 154 -5.47 -6.34 -7.95
CA ARG A 154 -6.68 -5.85 -7.27
C ARG A 154 -7.31 -4.66 -7.99
N ILE A 155 -6.51 -3.77 -8.59
CA ILE A 155 -7.02 -2.69 -9.45
C ILE A 155 -7.72 -3.29 -10.67
N LEU A 156 -7.12 -4.27 -11.35
CA LEU A 156 -7.72 -4.92 -12.51
C LEU A 156 -9.01 -5.67 -12.15
N ASP A 157 -9.10 -6.32 -11.00
CA ASP A 157 -10.30 -7.03 -10.58
C ASP A 157 -11.51 -6.10 -10.42
N HIS A 158 -11.28 -4.85 -10.02
CA HIS A 158 -12.34 -3.89 -9.70
C HIS A 158 -12.46 -2.70 -10.67
N ALA A 159 -11.53 -2.53 -11.63
CA ALA A 159 -11.56 -1.41 -12.56
C ALA A 159 -12.87 -1.40 -13.37
N PRO A 160 -13.63 -0.30 -13.43
CA PRO A 160 -14.94 -0.22 -14.12
C PRO A 160 -14.81 -0.13 -15.65
N ILE A 161 -14.16 -1.11 -16.25
CA ILE A 161 -14.00 -1.27 -17.69
C ILE A 161 -14.26 -2.72 -18.10
N ASP A 162 -14.34 -2.99 -19.40
CA ASP A 162 -14.57 -4.34 -19.92
C ASP A 162 -13.47 -5.33 -19.49
N PRO A 163 -13.80 -6.54 -19.01
CA PRO A 163 -12.81 -7.52 -18.54
C PRO A 163 -11.74 -7.89 -19.59
N SER A 164 -12.09 -7.94 -20.88
CA SER A 164 -11.12 -8.25 -21.95
C SER A 164 -10.05 -7.16 -22.08
N VAL A 165 -10.43 -5.90 -21.80
CA VAL A 165 -9.50 -4.76 -21.78
C VAL A 165 -8.56 -4.86 -20.58
N ARG A 166 -9.08 -5.26 -19.41
CA ARG A 166 -8.27 -5.45 -18.19
C ARG A 166 -7.19 -6.50 -18.40
N ALA A 167 -7.58 -7.64 -18.99
CA ALA A 167 -6.64 -8.71 -19.31
C ALA A 167 -5.57 -8.24 -20.32
N ALA A 168 -5.96 -7.48 -21.35
CA ALA A 168 -5.01 -6.94 -22.33
C ALA A 168 -4.04 -5.90 -21.72
N ASP A 169 -4.46 -5.18 -20.69
CA ASP A 169 -3.69 -4.11 -20.06
C ASP A 169 -2.86 -4.57 -18.84
N GLU A 170 -2.92 -5.84 -18.45
CA GLU A 170 -2.35 -6.35 -17.20
C GLU A 170 -0.89 -5.93 -17.00
N MET A 171 -0.04 -6.19 -17.99
CA MET A 171 1.39 -5.84 -17.94
C MET A 171 1.62 -4.34 -17.79
N MET A 172 0.80 -3.50 -18.44
CA MET A 172 0.91 -2.04 -18.32
C MET A 172 0.54 -1.59 -16.90
N VAL A 173 -0.52 -2.15 -16.32
CA VAL A 173 -0.97 -1.80 -14.97
C VAL A 173 0.04 -2.28 -13.93
N VAL A 174 0.54 -3.51 -14.05
CA VAL A 174 1.61 -4.05 -13.18
C VAL A 174 2.84 -3.14 -13.20
N ASN A 175 3.32 -2.75 -14.38
CA ASN A 175 4.48 -1.87 -14.49
C ASN A 175 4.20 -0.48 -13.90
N ASN A 176 3.02 0.10 -14.14
CA ASN A 176 2.66 1.40 -13.56
C ASN A 176 2.67 1.37 -12.03
N VAL A 177 2.09 0.33 -11.44
CA VAL A 177 2.02 0.15 -10.00
C VAL A 177 3.42 -0.08 -9.42
N ALA A 178 4.23 -0.93 -10.05
CA ALA A 178 5.61 -1.20 -9.62
C ALA A 178 6.45 0.08 -9.49
N PHE A 179 6.45 0.94 -10.51
CA PHE A 179 7.19 2.21 -10.46
C PHE A 179 6.73 3.11 -9.30
N ARG A 180 5.41 3.21 -9.11
CA ARG A 180 4.84 4.02 -8.02
C ARG A 180 5.26 3.49 -6.64
N PHE A 181 5.28 2.16 -6.46
CA PHE A 181 5.70 1.54 -5.21
C PHE A 181 7.20 1.70 -4.94
N ILE A 182 8.06 1.59 -5.97
CA ILE A 182 9.50 1.85 -5.85
C ILE A 182 9.76 3.30 -5.40
N ASP A 183 9.09 4.27 -6.04
CA ASP A 183 9.21 5.68 -5.67
C ASP A 183 8.71 5.93 -4.23
N GLN A 184 7.58 5.31 -3.87
CA GLN A 184 6.99 5.48 -2.54
C GLN A 184 7.82 4.81 -1.44
N GLN A 185 8.44 3.66 -1.71
CA GLN A 185 9.41 3.02 -0.82
C GLN A 185 10.59 3.96 -0.55
N ALA A 186 11.22 4.50 -1.61
CA ALA A 186 12.35 5.41 -1.45
C ALA A 186 11.99 6.66 -0.64
N LYS A 187 10.75 7.17 -0.80
CA LYS A 187 10.23 8.27 0.00
C LYS A 187 10.05 7.88 1.47
N LEU A 188 9.35 6.77 1.73
CA LEU A 188 9.06 6.29 3.09
C LEU A 188 10.37 6.03 3.84
N ARG A 189 11.31 5.32 3.22
CA ARG A 189 12.66 5.08 3.78
C ARG A 189 13.37 6.37 4.18
N GLY A 190 13.24 7.43 3.38
CA GLY A 190 13.82 8.74 3.69
C GLY A 190 13.09 9.52 4.80
N GLU A 191 11.98 9.02 5.31
CA GLU A 191 11.18 9.59 6.42
C GLU A 191 11.29 8.75 7.70
N LEU A 192 11.73 7.49 7.63
CA LEU A 192 11.89 6.62 8.79
C LEU A 192 13.19 6.88 9.55
N ASP A 193 13.10 6.89 10.88
CA ASP A 193 14.22 6.53 11.74
C ASP A 193 14.27 5.00 11.84
N ILE A 194 15.14 4.38 11.05
CA ILE A 194 15.24 2.92 10.91
C ILE A 194 15.55 2.27 12.25
N ASP A 195 16.52 2.79 12.99
CA ASP A 195 16.93 2.23 14.28
C ASP A 195 15.78 2.30 15.31
N ALA A 196 15.08 3.44 15.37
CA ALA A 196 13.95 3.60 16.26
C ALA A 196 12.81 2.62 15.90
N ILE A 197 12.46 2.51 14.62
CA ILE A 197 11.38 1.62 14.16
C ILE A 197 11.74 0.15 14.35
N THR A 198 12.94 -0.28 13.96
CA THR A 198 13.44 -1.63 14.20
C THR A 198 13.39 -1.96 15.69
N SER A 199 13.86 -1.05 16.57
CA SER A 199 13.82 -1.25 18.03
C SER A 199 12.38 -1.45 18.54
N LYS A 200 11.41 -0.65 18.06
CA LYS A 200 10.00 -0.79 18.46
C LYS A 200 9.39 -2.09 17.95
N LEU A 201 9.68 -2.49 16.72
CA LEU A 201 9.19 -3.75 16.14
C LEU A 201 9.74 -4.94 16.91
N THR A 202 11.05 -4.99 17.17
CA THR A 202 11.70 -6.04 17.95
C THR A 202 11.15 -6.12 19.38
N ALA A 203 10.93 -4.98 20.03
CA ALA A 203 10.31 -4.95 21.36
C ALA A 203 8.89 -5.53 21.37
N ARG A 204 8.10 -5.31 20.31
CA ARG A 204 6.76 -5.91 20.15
C ARG A 204 6.81 -7.40 19.85
N MET A 205 7.82 -7.86 19.11
CA MET A 205 8.02 -9.29 18.81
C MET A 205 8.35 -10.08 20.09
N ALA A 206 9.16 -9.49 20.99
CA ALA A 206 9.52 -10.11 22.26
C ALA A 206 8.36 -10.18 23.29
N GLN A 207 7.25 -9.49 23.03
CA GLN A 207 6.05 -9.55 23.86
C GLN A 207 5.18 -10.71 23.36
N ALA A 208 5.08 -11.77 24.17
CA ALA A 208 4.21 -12.93 23.96
C ALA A 208 2.75 -12.60 24.30
#